data_AF-A0A0A6VNM5-F1
#
_entry.id   AF-A0A0A6VNM5-F1
#
_cell.length_a   1.000
_cell.length_b   1.000
_cell.length_c   1.000
_cell.angle_alpha   90.00
_cell.angle_beta   90.00
_cell.angle_gamma   90.00
#
_symmetry.space_group_name_H-M   'P 1'
#
loop_
_entity.id
_entity.type
_entity.pdbx_description
1 polymer ?
#
loop_
_entity_poly.entity_id
_entity_poly.type
_entity_poly.pdbx_seq_one_letter_code
_entity_poly.pdbx_strand_id
1 'polypeptide(L)' 'MRAYPLDELYEEMAFIAYHFHWSHEELMQLEHGQRRRWCEEISRINRTLNGAPSNPFDSV' A
#
# COMPACT_ATOMS: atom_id res chain seq x y z
N MET A 1 -10.12 -15.94 19.48
CA MET A 1 -9.70 -14.64 18.94
C MET A 1 -8.18 -14.65 18.93
N ARG A 2 -7.52 -14.75 17.76
CA ARG A 2 -6.06 -14.58 17.67
C ARG A 2 -5.78 -13.09 17.69
N ALA A 3 -4.87 -12.63 18.55
CA ALA A 3 -4.37 -11.27 18.49
C ALA A 3 -3.81 -11.02 17.08
N TYR A 4 -4.09 -9.84 16.54
CA TYR A 4 -3.51 -9.46 15.26
C TYR A 4 -1.98 -9.37 15.43
N PRO A 5 -1.19 -10.08 14.62
CA PRO A 5 0.26 -10.06 14.76
C PRO A 5 0.78 -8.64 14.52
N LEU A 6 1.50 -8.13 15.52
CA LEU A 6 1.99 -6.75 15.53
C LEU A 6 2.94 -6.49 14.36
N ASP A 7 3.70 -7.50 13.94
CA ASP A 7 4.62 -7.41 12.81
C ASP A 7 3.86 -7.17 11.50
N GLU A 8 2.79 -7.92 11.22
CA GLU A 8 1.95 -7.73 10.02
C GLU A 8 1.31 -6.33 9.99
N LEU A 9 0.96 -5.78 11.16
CA LEU A 9 0.43 -4.41 11.26
C LEU A 9 1.46 -3.38 10.79
N TYR A 10 2.69 -3.47 11.29
CA TYR A 10 3.75 -2.55 10.91
C TYR A 10 4.13 -2.69 9.44
N GLU A 11 4.12 -3.91 8.90
CA GLU A 11 4.35 -4.17 7.48
C GLU A 11 3.27 -3.51 6.60
N GLU A 12 1.99 -3.68 6.91
CA GLU A 12 0.87 -3.03 6.20
C GLU A 12 1.01 -1.51 6.23
N MET A 13 1.26 -0.94 7.41
CA MET A 13 1.39 0.51 7.59
C MET A 13 2.61 1.05 6.84
N ALA A 14 3.76 0.38 6.90
CA ALA A 14 4.95 0.79 6.17
C ALA A 14 4.73 0.73 4.65
N PHE A 15 4.04 -0.29 4.15
CA PHE A 15 3.71 -0.42 2.73
C PHE A 15 2.83 0.73 2.24
N ILE A 16 1.78 1.06 2.99
CA ILE A 16 0.90 2.18 2.63
C ILE A 16 1.64 3.52 2.74
N ALA A 17 2.41 3.73 3.81
CA ALA A 17 3.21 4.94 4.01
C ALA A 17 4.22 5.14 2.87
N TYR A 18 4.84 4.07 2.38
CA TYR A 18 5.80 4.14 1.27
C TYR A 18 5.17 4.63 -0.03
N HIS A 19 3.91 4.26 -0.31
CA HIS A 19 3.24 4.57 -1.58
C HIS A 19 2.38 5.84 -1.55
N PHE A 20 1.69 6.12 -0.45
CA PHE A 20 0.79 7.28 -0.33
C PHE A 20 1.32 8.37 0.60
N HIS A 21 2.43 8.11 1.30
CA HIS A 21 3.04 9.07 2.22
C HIS A 21 2.11 9.57 3.33
N TRP A 22 1.12 8.75 3.70
CA TRP A 22 0.28 9.01 4.86
C TRP A 22 1.09 8.95 6.14
N SER A 23 0.74 9.83 7.07
CA SER A 23 1.36 9.89 8.38
C SER A 23 1.03 8.66 9.21
N HIS A 24 1.86 8.41 10.24
CA HIS A 24 1.59 7.33 11.20
C HIS A 24 0.22 7.49 11.87
N GLU A 25 -0.20 8.73 12.16
CA GLU A 25 -1.49 9.02 12.78
C GLU A 25 -2.66 8.63 11.88
N GLU A 26 -2.62 9.01 10.61
CA GLU A 26 -3.66 8.64 9.63
C GLU A 26 -3.76 7.12 9.46
N LEU A 27 -2.62 6.42 9.45
CA LEU A 27 -2.60 4.96 9.32
C LEU A 27 -3.14 4.24 10.56
N MET A 28 -2.92 4.79 11.75
CA MET A 28 -3.45 4.25 13.01
C MET A 28 -4.97 4.41 13.12
N GLN A 29 -5.56 5.38 12.40
CA GLN A 29 -7.02 5.57 12.35
C GLN A 29 -7.73 4.58 11.42
N LEU A 30 -6.99 3.87 10.55
CA LEU A 30 -7.58 2.89 9.66
C LEU A 30 -8.01 1.63 10.42
N GLU A 31 -9.20 1.14 10.12
CA GLU A 31 -9.61 -0.19 10.52
C GLU A 31 -8.75 -1.24 9.81
N HIS A 32 -8.59 -2.40 10.45
CA HIS A 32 -7.74 -3.44 9.91
C HIS A 32 -8.15 -3.92 8.50
N GLY A 33 -9.46 -3.99 8.22
CA GLY A 33 -9.97 -4.30 6.88
C GLY A 33 -9.67 -3.19 5.85
N GLN A 34 -9.59 -1.93 6.29
CA GLN A 34 -9.26 -0.82 5.40
C GLN A 34 -7.78 -0.85 5.01
N ARG A 35 -6.87 -1.11 5.95
CA ARG A 35 -5.43 -1.27 5.66
C ARG A 35 -5.19 -2.37 4.63
N ARG A 36 -5.80 -3.55 4.82
CA ARG A 36 -5.68 -4.66 3.87
C ARG A 36 -6.19 -4.28 2.48
N ARG A 37 -7.34 -3.63 2.40
CA ARG A 37 -7.89 -3.15 1.12
C ARG A 37 -6.94 -2.16 0.42
N TRP A 38 -6.33 -1.24 1.16
CA TRP A 38 -5.36 -0.31 0.58
C TRP A 38 -4.12 -1.03 0.04
N CYS A 39 -3.61 -2.03 0.76
CA CYS A 39 -2.50 -2.85 0.29
C CYS A 39 -2.84 -3.60 -1.02
N GLU A 40 -4.06 -4.13 -1.14
CA GLU A 40 -4.56 -4.78 -2.36
C GLU A 40 -4.65 -3.79 -3.54
N GLU A 41 -5.16 -2.58 -3.30
CA GLU A 41 -5.30 -1.53 -4.30
C GLU A 41 -3.96 -1.04 -4.83
N ILE A 42 -3.01 -0.75 -3.93
CA ILE A 42 -1.63 -0.37 -4.29
C ILE A 42 -1.00 -1.48 -5.13
N SER A 43 -1.13 -2.74 -4.70
CA SER A 43 -0.59 -3.89 -5.44
C SER A 43 -1.22 -4.04 -6.82
N ARG A 44 -2.52 -3.77 -6.95
CA ARG A 44 -3.24 -3.77 -8.23
C ARG A 44 -2.70 -2.68 -9.17
N ILE A 45 -2.54 -1.46 -8.67
CA ILE A 45 -1.96 -0.35 -9.44
C ILE A 45 -0.54 -0.68 -9.90
N ASN A 46 0.32 -1.15 -8.99
CA ASN A 46 1.70 -1.50 -9.31
C ASN A 46 1.79 -2.61 -10.37
N ARG A 47 0.90 -3.61 -10.32
CA ARG A 47 0.83 -4.65 -11.38
C ARG A 47 0.44 -4.07 -12.73
N THR A 48 -0.53 -3.14 -12.76
CA THR A 48 -0.95 -2.47 -13.99
C THR A 48 0.18 -1.61 -14.57
N LEU A 49 0.88 -0.85 -13.72
CA LEU A 49 1.99 0.02 -14.15
C LEU A 49 3.19 -0.78 -14.64
N ASN A 50 3.59 -1.82 -13.91
CA ASN A 50 4.71 -2.68 -14.30
C ASN A 50 4.42 -3.55 -15.53
N GLY A 51 3.13 -3.75 -15.87
CA GLY A 51 2.70 -4.42 -17.10
C GLY A 51 2.42 -3.48 -18.26
N ALA A 52 2.47 -2.16 -18.05
CA ALA A 52 2.31 -1.19 -19.13
C ALA A 52 3.60 -1.12 -19.96
N PRO A 53 3.53 -1.14 -21.29
CA PRO A 53 4.72 -0.95 -22.11
C PRO A 53 5.38 0.40 -21.75
N SER A 54 6.71 0.41 -21.68
CA SER A 54 7.51 1.63 -21.51
C SER A 54 6.96 2.71 -22.43
N ASN A 55 6.56 3.84 -21.87
CA ASN A 55 6.03 4.95 -22.64
C ASN A 55 7.15 5.47 -23.57
N PRO A 56 6.99 5.38 -24.91
CA PRO A 56 8.01 5.84 -25.86
C PRO A 56 8.31 7.35 -25.76
N PHE A 57 7.51 8.09 -24.99
CA PHE A 57 7.64 9.53 -24.78
C PHE A 57 8.40 9.92 -23.51
N ASP A 58 8.82 8.97 -22.66
CA ASP A 58 9.58 9.26 -21.42
C ASP A 58 11.06 9.62 -21.70
N SER A 59 11.47 9.67 -22.97
CA SER A 59 12.83 10.03 -23.40
C SER A 59 12.94 11.42 -24.06
N VAL A 60 12.02 12.34 -23.77
CA VAL A 60 12.06 13.72 -24.31
C VAL A 60 12.40 14.74 -23.23
#